data_AF-A0A2S8W8R2-F1
#
_entry.id   AF-A0A2S8W8R2-F1
#
_cell.length_a   1.000
_cell.length_b   1.000
_cell.length_c   1.000
_cell.angle_alpha   90.00
_cell.angle_beta   90.00
_cell.angle_gamma   90.00
#
_symmetry.space_group_name_H-M   'P 1'
#
loop_
_entity.id
_entity.type
_entity.pdbx_description
1 polymer ?
#
loop_
_entity_poly.entity_id
_entity_poly.type
_entity_poly.pdbx_seq_one_letter_code
_entity_poly.pdbx_strand_id
1 'polypeptide(L)'
;MPLHRAIYVSDAVGGAATSLLVLAEILGASDRNNRREGLTGVLMRHDGRFMQAIEGRRVDVDRLMDRLRLDPRHENLRLLSDQDVPERLFREWPMTLVEMTPDAARVLNGATLDQLNPDRAEALLSAAAGALPLPA
;
A
#
# COMPACT_ATOMS: atom_id res chain seq x y z
N MET A 1 16.87 -4.49 14.72
CA MET A 1 16.17 -5.36 13.76
C MET A 1 16.10 -4.62 12.44
N PRO A 2 16.34 -5.28 11.30
CA PRO A 2 16.28 -4.63 10.00
C PRO A 2 14.87 -4.10 9.75
N LEU A 3 14.81 -2.93 9.10
CA LEU A 3 13.58 -2.40 8.55
C LEU A 3 13.23 -3.20 7.29
N HIS A 4 11.96 -3.49 7.12
CA HIS A 4 11.45 -4.35 6.08
C HIS A 4 10.30 -3.65 5.34
N ARG A 5 10.23 -3.82 4.02
CA ARG A 5 9.15 -3.29 3.17
C ARG A 5 8.53 -4.42 2.36
N ALA A 6 7.20 -4.50 2.43
CA ALA A 6 6.40 -5.35 1.55
C ALA A 6 5.53 -4.47 0.65
N ILE A 7 5.46 -4.81 -0.63
CA ILE A 7 4.54 -4.21 -1.60
C ILE A 7 3.67 -5.32 -2.16
N TYR A 8 2.36 -5.18 -2.08
CA TYR A 8 1.43 -6.16 -2.61
C TYR A 8 0.35 -5.50 -3.47
N VAL A 9 -0.29 -6.34 -4.28
CA VAL A 9 -1.49 -6.01 -5.05
C VAL A 9 -2.59 -7.02 -4.73
N SER A 10 -3.85 -6.60 -4.80
CA SER A 10 -5.01 -7.49 -4.62
C SER A 10 -6.22 -6.93 -5.34
N ASP A 11 -7.18 -7.79 -5.67
CA ASP A 11 -8.44 -7.38 -6.28
C ASP A 11 -9.42 -6.93 -5.18
N ALA A 12 -9.99 -5.73 -5.31
CA ALA A 12 -10.94 -5.21 -4.33
C ALA A 12 -12.31 -5.86 -4.51
N VAL A 13 -12.95 -6.27 -3.41
CA VAL A 13 -14.22 -7.01 -3.44
C VAL A 13 -15.38 -6.11 -3.01
N GLY A 14 -16.49 -6.18 -3.75
CA GLY A 14 -17.76 -5.52 -3.41
C GLY A 14 -17.61 -4.01 -3.19
N GLY A 15 -18.11 -3.53 -2.05
CA GLY A 15 -18.07 -2.10 -1.70
C GLY A 15 -16.66 -1.53 -1.59
N ALA A 16 -15.63 -2.34 -1.33
CA ALA A 16 -14.25 -1.86 -1.24
C ALA A 16 -13.73 -1.33 -2.59
N ALA A 17 -14.21 -1.88 -3.69
CA ALA A 17 -13.81 -1.48 -5.04
C ALA A 17 -14.29 -0.07 -5.43
N THR A 18 -15.45 0.36 -4.92
CA THR A 18 -16.12 1.58 -5.42
C THR A 18 -16.51 2.58 -4.33
N SER A 19 -16.87 2.11 -3.13
CA SER A 19 -17.36 2.98 -2.05
C SER A 19 -16.22 3.78 -1.42
N LEU A 20 -16.42 5.10 -1.33
CA LEU A 20 -15.53 5.98 -0.59
C LEU A 20 -15.66 5.78 0.93
N LEU A 21 -16.84 5.43 1.42
CA LEU A 21 -17.07 5.17 2.83
C LEU A 21 -16.26 3.95 3.31
N VAL A 22 -16.34 2.83 2.56
CA VAL A 22 -15.57 1.61 2.88
C VAL A 22 -14.08 1.87 2.80
N LEU A 23 -13.62 2.66 1.82
CA LEU A 23 -12.21 3.04 1.71
C LEU A 23 -11.76 3.87 2.92
N ALA A 24 -12.56 4.83 3.37
CA ALA A 24 -12.28 5.63 4.55
C ALA A 24 -12.21 4.78 5.84
N GLU A 25 -13.08 3.77 5.96
CA GLU A 25 -13.03 2.81 7.07
C GLU A 25 -11.75 1.97 7.06
N ILE A 26 -11.31 1.49 5.89
CA ILE A 26 -10.04 0.77 5.72
C ILE A 26 -8.87 1.66 6.16
N LEU A 27 -8.83 2.90 5.70
CA LEU A 27 -7.77 3.86 6.05
C LEU A 27 -7.76 4.17 7.55
N GLY A 28 -8.93 4.41 8.14
CA GLY A 28 -9.05 4.69 9.57
C GLY A 28 -8.64 3.50 10.44
N ALA A 29 -8.98 2.27 10.06
CA ALA A 29 -8.53 1.07 10.75
C ALA A 29 -7.01 0.85 10.58
N SER A 30 -6.49 1.07 9.38
CA SER A 30 -5.07 0.94 9.06
C SER A 30 -4.23 1.94 9.85
N ASP A 31 -4.59 3.23 9.84
CA ASP A 31 -3.85 4.25 10.60
C ASP A 31 -3.75 3.91 12.10
N ARG A 32 -4.86 3.54 12.74
CA ARG A 32 -4.86 3.18 14.17
C ARG A 32 -3.99 1.95 14.47
N ASN A 33 -4.12 0.90 13.67
CA ASN A 33 -3.36 -0.34 13.88
C ASN A 33 -1.87 -0.13 13.58
N ASN A 34 -1.56 0.56 12.49
CA ASN A 34 -0.19 0.80 12.06
C ASN A 34 0.56 1.68 13.05
N ARG A 35 -0.08 2.73 13.61
CA ARG A 35 0.51 3.52 14.70
C ARG A 35 0.90 2.65 15.90
N ARG A 36 0.00 1.76 16.34
CA ARG A 36 0.24 0.85 17.48
C ARG A 36 1.40 -0.12 17.21
N GLU A 37 1.51 -0.59 15.97
CA GLU A 37 2.48 -1.61 15.56
C GLU A 37 3.79 -1.02 15.03
N GLY A 38 3.90 0.32 14.91
CA GLY A 38 5.08 0.99 14.35
C GLY A 38 5.24 0.77 12.85
N LEU A 39 4.13 0.59 12.13
CA LEU A 39 4.08 0.43 10.68
C LEU A 39 3.82 1.78 10.00
N THR A 40 4.37 1.96 8.80
CA THR A 40 4.08 3.09 7.91
C THR A 40 3.77 2.59 6.51
N GLY A 41 3.17 3.41 5.67
CA GLY A 41 2.85 3.01 4.32
C GLY A 41 1.84 3.88 3.59
N VAL A 42 1.59 3.48 2.34
CA VAL A 42 0.62 4.10 1.44
C VAL A 42 -0.26 3.03 0.82
N LEU A 43 -1.53 3.37 0.57
CA LEU A 43 -2.50 2.55 -0.13
C LEU A 43 -2.95 3.28 -1.38
N MET A 44 -3.01 2.58 -2.51
CA MET A 44 -3.64 3.04 -3.74
C MET A 44 -4.84 2.15 -4.05
N ARG A 45 -5.96 2.76 -4.46
CA ARG A 45 -7.08 2.06 -5.11
C ARG A 45 -7.19 2.52 -6.56
N HIS A 46 -6.92 1.64 -7.51
CA HIS A 46 -6.99 1.96 -8.93
C HIS A 46 -7.50 0.77 -9.74
N ASP A 47 -8.45 1.03 -10.63
CA ASP A 47 -9.02 0.03 -11.56
C ASP A 47 -9.45 -1.27 -10.87
N GLY A 48 -10.26 -1.14 -9.80
CA GLY A 48 -10.77 -2.29 -9.05
C GLY A 48 -9.73 -3.03 -8.20
N ARG A 49 -8.50 -2.52 -8.09
CA ARG A 49 -7.41 -3.15 -7.33
C ARG A 49 -6.89 -2.25 -6.22
N PHE A 50 -6.35 -2.89 -5.20
CA PHE A 50 -5.48 -2.27 -4.21
C PHE A 50 -4.02 -2.54 -4.54
N MET A 51 -3.17 -1.53 -4.40
CA MET A 51 -1.72 -1.69 -4.26
C MET A 51 -1.30 -0.98 -2.98
N GLN A 52 -0.55 -1.66 -2.12
CA GLN A 52 -0.13 -1.11 -0.84
C GLN A 52 1.35 -1.38 -0.59
N ALA A 53 2.05 -0.37 -0.09
CA ALA A 53 3.36 -0.54 0.54
C ALA A 53 3.22 -0.45 2.06
N ILE A 54 3.85 -1.37 2.78
CA ILE A 54 3.94 -1.38 4.23
C ILE A 54 5.40 -1.52 4.64
N GLU A 55 5.79 -0.73 5.64
CA GLU A 55 7.16 -0.68 6.17
C GLU A 55 7.17 -0.86 7.68
N GLY A 56 8.11 -1.63 8.21
CA GLY A 56 8.22 -1.86 9.65
C GLY A 56 9.25 -2.90 10.01
N ARG A 57 9.21 -3.40 11.26
CA ARG A 57 9.99 -4.59 11.60
C ARG A 57 9.40 -5.77 10.84
N ARG A 58 10.24 -6.66 10.31
CA ARG A 58 9.83 -7.87 9.59
C ARG A 58 8.66 -8.61 10.25
N VAL A 59 8.76 -8.87 11.55
CA VAL A 59 7.73 -9.59 12.32
C VAL A 59 6.37 -8.88 12.35
N ASP A 60 6.34 -7.55 12.33
CA ASP A 60 5.07 -6.79 12.34
C ASP A 60 4.47 -6.74 10.94
N VAL A 61 5.32 -6.63 9.91
CA VAL A 61 4.88 -6.71 8.50
C VAL A 61 4.28 -8.09 8.22
N ASP A 62 4.96 -9.18 8.60
CA ASP A 62 4.47 -10.55 8.39
C ASP A 62 3.10 -10.77 9.08
N ARG A 63 2.94 -10.31 10.33
CA ARG A 63 1.66 -10.38 11.06
C ARG A 63 0.55 -9.58 10.39
N LEU A 64 0.85 -8.41 9.84
CA LEU A 64 -0.13 -7.66 9.06
C LEU A 64 -0.52 -8.43 7.80
N MET A 65 0.46 -8.95 7.05
CA MET A 65 0.20 -9.71 5.83
C MET A 65 -0.66 -10.94 6.09
N ASP A 66 -0.48 -11.64 7.21
CA ASP A 66 -1.34 -12.77 7.59
C ASP A 66 -2.79 -12.36 7.83
N ARG A 67 -3.03 -11.19 8.43
CA ARG A 67 -4.39 -10.65 8.59
C ARG A 67 -4.99 -10.23 7.25
N LEU A 68 -4.21 -9.59 6.39
CA LEU A 68 -4.67 -9.14 5.07
C LEU A 68 -5.05 -10.33 4.18
N ARG A 69 -4.33 -11.45 4.23
CA ARG A 69 -4.71 -12.66 3.48
C ARG A 69 -6.10 -13.21 3.81
N LEU A 70 -6.66 -12.85 4.98
CA LEU A 70 -7.97 -13.31 5.45
C LEU A 70 -9.05 -12.22 5.37
N ASP A 71 -8.70 -11.02 4.90
CA ASP A 71 -9.62 -9.89 4.89
C ASP A 71 -10.62 -10.02 3.73
N PRO A 72 -11.94 -10.11 3.99
CA PRO A 72 -12.94 -10.37 2.95
C PRO A 72 -13.18 -9.19 2.00
N ARG A 73 -12.54 -8.05 2.24
CA ARG A 73 -12.67 -6.84 1.39
C ARG A 73 -11.79 -6.91 0.15
N HIS A 74 -10.93 -7.92 0.03
CA HIS A 74 -10.10 -8.15 -1.15
C HIS A 74 -9.78 -9.63 -1.34
N GLU A 75 -9.35 -10.00 -2.53
CA GLU A 75 -8.92 -11.34 -2.89
C GLU A 75 -7.70 -11.32 -3.82
N ASN A 76 -7.18 -12.49 -4.17
CA ASN A 76 -6.04 -12.65 -5.08
C ASN A 76 -4.80 -11.84 -4.69
N LEU A 77 -4.53 -11.74 -3.38
CA LEU A 77 -3.36 -11.03 -2.85
C LEU A 77 -2.07 -11.62 -3.44
N ARG A 78 -1.29 -10.77 -4.10
CA ARG A 78 -0.01 -11.11 -4.71
C ARG A 78 1.07 -10.17 -4.21
N LEU A 79 2.17 -10.75 -3.72
CA LEU A 79 3.33 -9.98 -3.27
C LEU A 79 4.15 -9.57 -4.49
N LEU A 80 4.38 -8.27 -4.65
CA LEU A 80 5.22 -7.71 -5.71
C LEU A 80 6.65 -7.48 -5.21
N SER A 81 6.83 -7.19 -3.92
CA SER A 81 8.13 -7.01 -3.26
C SER A 81 8.06 -7.40 -1.78
N ASP A 82 9.11 -8.01 -1.25
CA ASP A 82 9.33 -8.37 0.16
C ASP A 82 10.83 -8.36 0.39
N GLN A 83 11.34 -7.26 0.98
CA GLN A 83 12.77 -7.04 1.12
C GLN A 83 13.12 -6.20 2.34
N ASP A 84 14.31 -6.44 2.88
CA ASP A 84 14.91 -5.55 3.86
C ASP A 84 15.35 -4.25 3.19
N VAL A 85 15.10 -3.12 3.83
CA VAL A 85 15.37 -1.78 3.31
C VAL A 85 16.15 -0.94 4.32
N PRO A 86 17.03 -0.03 3.87
CA PRO A 86 17.85 0.78 4.78
C PRO A 86 17.02 1.87 5.49
N GLU A 87 15.95 2.35 4.86
CA GLU A 87 15.11 3.43 5.38
C GLU A 87 13.67 3.35 4.89
N ARG A 88 12.79 4.09 5.57
CA ARG A 88 11.37 4.21 5.22
C ARG A 88 11.19 5.23 4.11
N LEU A 89 10.48 4.87 3.05
CA LEU A 89 10.06 5.79 1.98
C LEU A 89 8.79 6.56 2.35
N PHE A 90 7.95 6.00 3.23
CA PHE A 90 6.64 6.57 3.58
C PHE A 90 6.57 6.90 5.07
N ARG A 91 7.67 7.39 5.64
CA ARG A 91 7.86 7.53 7.09
C ARG A 91 6.86 8.45 7.78
N GLU A 92 6.25 9.36 7.02
CA GLU A 92 5.33 10.38 7.49
C GLU A 92 3.94 9.81 7.80
N TRP A 93 3.57 8.69 7.18
CA TRP A 93 2.20 8.20 7.21
C TRP A 93 2.13 6.79 7.79
N PRO A 94 1.45 6.61 8.95
CA PRO A 94 1.07 5.28 9.41
C PRO A 94 0.25 4.54 8.35
N MET A 95 -0.68 5.25 7.71
CA MET A 95 -1.29 4.88 6.44
C MET A 95 -1.91 6.12 5.80
N THR A 96 -1.76 6.29 4.49
CA THR A 96 -2.49 7.30 3.72
C THR A 96 -2.93 6.76 2.36
N LEU A 97 -3.95 7.37 1.78
CA LEU A 97 -4.39 7.09 0.41
C LEU A 97 -3.53 7.91 -0.56
N VAL A 98 -3.03 7.26 -1.60
CA VAL A 98 -2.43 7.90 -2.76
C VAL A 98 -3.29 7.64 -3.99
N GLU A 99 -3.44 8.66 -4.82
CA GLU A 99 -4.22 8.59 -6.07
C GLU A 99 -3.31 8.34 -7.26
N MET A 100 -3.89 7.90 -8.38
CA MET A 100 -3.17 7.80 -9.64
C MET A 100 -2.87 9.21 -10.19
N THR A 101 -1.66 9.70 -9.94
CA THR A 101 -1.18 10.99 -10.47
C THR A 101 -0.68 10.85 -11.92
N PRO A 102 -0.49 11.96 -12.68
CA PRO A 102 0.12 11.88 -14.01
C PRO A 102 1.52 11.25 -14.00
N ASP A 103 2.30 11.48 -12.94
CA ASP A 103 3.64 10.91 -12.78
C ASP A 103 3.56 9.40 -12.50
N ALA A 104 2.67 8.98 -11.60
CA ALA A 104 2.41 7.56 -11.34
C ALA A 104 1.87 6.84 -12.59
N ALA A 105 1.00 7.49 -13.37
CA ALA A 105 0.46 6.96 -14.62
C ALA A 105 1.56 6.76 -15.68
N ARG A 106 2.55 7.66 -15.75
CA ARG A 106 3.73 7.46 -16.60
C ARG A 106 4.58 6.26 -16.14
N VAL A 107 4.69 6.02 -14.84
CA VAL A 107 5.36 4.80 -14.33
C VAL A 107 4.57 3.54 -14.67
N LEU A 108 3.24 3.58 -14.57
CA LEU A 108 2.36 2.46 -14.93
C LEU A 108 2.46 2.11 -16.42
N ASN A 109 2.54 3.14 -17.29
CA ASN A 109 2.77 3.02 -18.73
C ASN A 109 1.85 1.99 -19.43
N GLY A 110 0.55 2.03 -19.12
CA GLY A 110 -0.47 1.14 -19.70
C GLY A 110 -0.48 -0.30 -19.18
N ALA A 111 0.41 -0.68 -18.26
CA ALA A 111 0.33 -1.96 -17.56
C ALA A 111 -0.80 -1.96 -16.52
N THR A 112 -1.22 -3.14 -16.06
CA THR A 112 -2.04 -3.26 -14.86
C THR A 112 -1.15 -3.31 -13.61
N LEU A 113 -1.70 -2.93 -12.45
CA LEU A 113 -0.94 -2.90 -11.19
C LEU A 113 -0.29 -4.26 -10.85
N ASP A 114 -0.94 -5.36 -11.21
CA ASP A 114 -0.49 -6.72 -10.90
C ASP A 114 0.57 -7.29 -11.87
N GLN A 115 0.89 -6.54 -12.93
CA GLN A 115 1.96 -6.86 -13.87
C GLN A 115 3.27 -6.11 -13.56
N LEU A 116 3.26 -5.25 -12.55
CA LEU A 116 4.45 -4.48 -12.18
C LEU A 116 5.47 -5.37 -11.49
N ASN A 117 6.74 -5.17 -11.84
CA ASN A 117 7.86 -5.73 -11.11
C ASN A 117 8.11 -4.90 -9.83
N PRO A 118 8.96 -5.38 -8.89
CA PRO A 118 9.21 -4.70 -7.62
C PRO A 118 9.58 -3.22 -7.79
N ASP A 119 10.55 -2.92 -8.65
CA ASP A 119 11.09 -1.57 -8.84
C ASP A 119 10.03 -0.59 -9.38
N ARG A 120 9.22 -1.03 -10.35
CA ARG A 120 8.15 -0.19 -10.91
C ARG A 120 7.00 0.00 -9.93
N ALA A 121 6.67 -1.00 -9.11
CA ALA A 121 5.64 -0.87 -8.09
C ALA A 121 6.06 0.17 -7.02
N GLU A 122 7.31 0.11 -6.56
CA GLU A 122 7.86 1.09 -5.64
C GLU A 122 7.91 2.50 -6.26
N ALA A 123 8.42 2.62 -7.50
CA ALA A 123 8.49 3.90 -8.20
C ALA A 123 7.10 4.52 -8.43
N LEU A 124 6.09 3.70 -8.71
CA LEU A 124 4.71 4.15 -8.89
C LEU A 124 4.16 4.75 -7.59
N LEU A 125 4.30 4.02 -6.47
CA LEU A 125 3.82 4.49 -5.16
C LEU A 125 4.60 5.72 -4.68
N SER A 126 5.91 5.79 -4.93
CA SER A 126 6.73 6.96 -4.62
C SER A 126 6.30 8.18 -5.45
N ALA A 127 6.04 8.01 -6.75
CA ALA A 127 5.56 9.09 -7.61
C ALA A 127 4.16 9.57 -7.21
N ALA A 128 3.29 8.66 -6.76
CA ALA A 128 1.97 9.01 -6.26
C ALA A 128 2.05 9.76 -4.91
N ALA A 129 2.92 9.32 -4.00
CA ALA A 129 3.11 9.91 -2.68
C ALA A 129 3.78 11.29 -2.74
N GLY A 130 4.68 11.54 -3.71
CA GLY A 130 5.36 12.82 -3.87
C GLY A 130 4.43 14.01 -4.16
N ALA A 131 3.18 13.76 -4.53
CA ALA A 131 2.14 14.79 -4.70
C ALA A 131 1.40 15.12 -3.40
N LEU A 132 1.59 14.36 -2.32
CA LEU A 132 0.93 14.62 -1.04
C LEU A 132 1.62 15.76 -0.29
N PRO A 133 0.86 16.65 0.37
CA PRO A 133 1.42 17.55 1.35
C PRO A 133 1.98 16.75 2.51
N LEU A 134 3.12 17.17 3.05
CA LEU A 134 3.64 16.61 4.29
C LEU A 134 2.62 16.89 5.42
N PRO A 135 2.33 15.90 6.29
CA PRO A 135 1.51 16.13 7.46
C PRO A 135 2.17 17.19 8.36
N ALA A 136 1.35 18.06 8.95
CA ALA A 136 1.78 19.14 9.84
C ALA A 136 2.33 18.64 11.18
#